data_AF-A0A370U1H3-F1
#
_entry.id   AF-A0A370U1H3-F1
#
_cell.length_a   1.000
_cell.length_b   1.000
_cell.length_c   1.000
_cell.angle_alpha   90.00
_cell.angle_beta   90.00
_cell.angle_gamma   90.00
#
_symmetry.space_group_name_H-M   'P 1'
#
loop_
_entity.id
_entity.type
_entity.pdbx_description
1 polymer ?
#
loop_
_entity_poly.entity_id
_entity_poly.type
_entity_poly.pdbx_seq_one_letter_code
_entity_poly.pdbx_strand_id
1 'polypeptide(L)'
;MADDKDGNVRDLRRLAKRYGITIQSPPNAQHWPAAHQRLFESIRKIGDQEFDSFCASIDIRSNDEPWREQTKYRAEWLAKRAGRLFNQQRNEAGWRFGLENDVLRRFSVEVACPKCRARIWRSEIEACINELDEVATNLEDRRKNRKSCTCAPNDRPQDYYEIGTNPLFDDRTQEVIIHDALLRPQLPKQEPDRVYGLQETNNFEKLLSNPVPGALADDADVTLRELVRSCPFKDGVEPLRIEAMPGEYMDVVSQIANPLNMCVSPPNLFYHGISS
;
A
#
# COMPACT_ATOMS: atom_id res chain seq x y z
N MET A 1 22.98 22.90 -9.52
CA MET A 1 22.23 21.63 -9.33
C MET A 1 20.78 21.84 -8.87
N ALA A 2 20.37 22.99 -8.30
CA ALA A 2 18.96 23.28 -8.02
C ALA A 2 18.17 23.68 -9.29
N ASP A 3 18.81 24.40 -10.21
CA ASP A 3 18.19 24.97 -11.42
C ASP A 3 17.67 23.90 -12.43
N ASP A 4 18.33 22.74 -12.47
CA ASP A 4 17.99 21.63 -13.38
C ASP A 4 16.73 20.86 -12.92
N LYS A 5 16.51 20.75 -11.60
CA LYS A 5 15.28 20.15 -11.04
C LYS A 5 14.05 21.04 -11.28
N ASP A 6 14.21 22.35 -11.18
CA ASP A 6 13.11 23.32 -11.42
C ASP A 6 12.72 23.44 -12.89
N GLY A 7 13.66 23.18 -13.82
CA GLY A 7 13.37 23.03 -15.24
C GLY A 7 12.51 21.79 -15.52
N ASN A 8 12.94 20.64 -14.98
CA ASN A 8 12.24 19.36 -15.15
C ASN A 8 10.80 19.40 -14.60
N VAL A 9 10.59 19.96 -13.40
CA VAL A 9 9.25 20.10 -12.81
C VAL A 9 8.34 20.99 -13.67
N ARG A 10 8.88 22.08 -14.24
CA ARG A 10 8.11 22.94 -15.15
C ARG A 10 7.72 22.22 -16.43
N ASP A 11 8.61 21.41 -16.98
CA ASP A 11 8.35 20.65 -18.21
C ASP A 11 7.35 19.51 -17.97
N LEU A 12 7.41 18.82 -16.82
CA LEU A 12 6.40 17.86 -16.41
C LEU A 12 5.01 18.51 -16.24
N ARG A 13 4.92 19.72 -15.68
CA ARG A 13 3.63 20.44 -15.57
C ARG A 13 3.08 20.83 -16.94
N ARG A 14 3.94 21.23 -17.88
CA ARG A 14 3.53 21.53 -19.26
C ARG A 14 3.04 20.27 -19.97
N LEU A 15 3.72 19.15 -19.74
CA LEU A 15 3.34 17.85 -20.28
C LEU A 15 1.98 17.42 -19.74
N ALA A 16 1.78 17.49 -18.41
CA ALA A 16 0.49 17.22 -17.78
C ALA A 16 -0.63 18.05 -18.42
N LYS A 17 -0.42 19.37 -18.59
CA LYS A 17 -1.37 20.26 -19.26
C LYS A 17 -1.65 19.86 -20.71
N ARG A 18 -0.64 19.43 -21.47
CA ARG A 18 -0.79 18.96 -22.85
C ARG A 18 -1.66 17.70 -22.94
N TYR A 19 -1.47 16.79 -21.99
CA TYR A 19 -2.27 15.57 -21.88
C TYR A 19 -3.61 15.78 -21.16
N GLY A 20 -3.96 17.02 -20.79
CA GLY A 20 -5.19 17.32 -20.06
C GLY A 20 -5.22 16.83 -18.62
N ILE A 21 -4.09 16.39 -18.07
CA ILE A 21 -3.98 15.88 -16.70
C ILE A 21 -4.07 17.06 -15.73
N THR A 22 -5.05 17.00 -14.83
CA THR A 22 -5.24 17.99 -13.77
C THR A 22 -4.97 17.38 -12.40
N ILE A 23 -4.00 17.93 -11.67
CA ILE A 23 -3.73 17.50 -10.30
C ILE A 23 -4.72 18.23 -9.40
N GLN A 24 -5.74 17.51 -8.94
CA GLN A 24 -6.69 18.03 -7.98
C GLN A 24 -6.18 17.75 -6.56
N SER A 25 -6.20 18.78 -5.70
CA SER A 25 -6.14 18.53 -4.25
C SER A 25 -7.30 17.61 -3.86
N PRO A 26 -7.17 16.78 -2.80
CA PRO A 26 -8.16 15.79 -2.43
C PRO A 26 -9.55 16.41 -2.53
N PRO A 27 -10.38 15.98 -3.50
CA PRO A 27 -11.63 16.69 -3.75
C PRO A 27 -12.48 16.62 -2.48
N ASN A 28 -13.26 17.67 -2.21
CA ASN A 28 -14.41 17.51 -1.31
C ASN A 28 -15.13 16.23 -1.76
N ALA A 29 -15.48 15.35 -0.81
CA ALA A 29 -15.98 14.00 -1.09
C ALA A 29 -17.13 13.94 -2.12
N GLN A 30 -17.81 15.06 -2.34
CA GLN A 30 -18.84 15.29 -3.37
C GLN A 30 -18.35 15.14 -4.83
N HIS A 31 -17.07 15.27 -5.12
CA HIS A 31 -16.53 15.16 -6.49
C HIS A 31 -15.86 13.81 -6.77
N TRP A 32 -15.90 12.87 -5.81
CA TRP A 32 -15.34 11.54 -6.05
C TRP A 32 -16.24 10.78 -7.03
N PRO A 33 -15.66 10.08 -8.02
CA PRO A 33 -16.43 9.18 -8.87
C PRO A 33 -17.22 8.18 -8.02
N ALA A 34 -18.52 8.03 -8.32
CA ALA A 34 -19.41 7.16 -7.55
C ALA A 34 -18.87 5.72 -7.46
N ALA A 35 -18.25 5.23 -8.54
CA ALA A 35 -17.63 3.92 -8.62
C ALA A 35 -16.48 3.71 -7.62
N HIS A 36 -15.82 4.78 -7.14
CA HIS A 36 -14.65 4.69 -6.25
C HIS A 36 -14.87 5.39 -4.91
N GLN A 37 -16.08 5.87 -4.63
CA GLN A 37 -16.37 6.65 -3.43
C GLN A 37 -15.94 5.91 -2.15
N ARG A 38 -16.28 4.62 -2.01
CA ARG A 38 -15.92 3.82 -0.83
C ARG A 38 -14.41 3.62 -0.67
N LEU A 39 -13.68 3.50 -1.78
CA LEU A 39 -12.23 3.39 -1.78
C LEU A 39 -11.61 4.70 -1.25
N PHE A 40 -12.04 5.84 -1.78
CA PHE A 40 -11.57 7.14 -1.31
C PHE A 40 -11.96 7.42 0.15
N GLU A 41 -13.16 7.01 0.58
CA GLU A 41 -13.55 7.07 1.99
C GLU A 41 -12.62 6.24 2.87
N SER A 42 -12.21 5.05 2.41
CA SER A 42 -11.28 4.18 3.13
C SER A 42 -9.88 4.79 3.20
N ILE A 43 -9.38 5.37 2.11
CA ILE A 43 -8.10 6.09 2.07
C ILE A 43 -8.14 7.28 3.04
N ARG A 44 -9.23 8.06 3.04
CA ARG A 44 -9.39 9.18 3.97
C ARG A 44 -9.41 8.71 5.42
N LYS A 45 -10.13 7.62 5.73
CA LYS A 45 -10.13 7.02 7.07
C LYS A 45 -8.71 6.61 7.52
N ILE A 46 -7.89 6.04 6.63
CA ILE A 46 -6.50 5.70 6.95
C ILE A 46 -5.71 6.97 7.28
N GLY A 47 -5.87 8.03 6.49
CA GLY A 47 -5.14 9.30 6.67
C GLY A 47 -5.56 10.08 7.93
N ASP A 48 -6.85 10.05 8.27
CA ASP A 48 -7.41 10.76 9.42
C ASP A 48 -7.20 9.99 10.75
N GLN A 49 -6.70 8.75 10.69
CA GLN A 49 -6.56 7.91 11.88
C GLN A 49 -5.32 8.28 12.70
N GLU A 50 -5.56 8.97 13.81
CA GLU A 50 -4.52 9.29 14.79
C GLU A 50 -4.22 8.12 15.74
N PHE A 51 -2.97 8.02 16.19
CA PHE A 51 -2.52 6.96 17.10
C PHE A 51 -3.23 7.01 18.46
N ASP A 52 -3.45 8.21 19.01
CA ASP A 52 -4.11 8.38 20.31
C ASP A 52 -5.58 7.95 20.25
N SER A 53 -6.29 8.37 19.20
CA SER A 53 -7.66 7.94 18.90
C SER A 53 -7.76 6.43 18.71
N PHE A 54 -6.79 5.81 18.04
CA PHE A 54 -6.70 4.36 17.91
C PHE A 54 -6.54 3.69 19.28
N CYS A 55 -5.61 4.17 20.11
CA CYS A 55 -5.32 3.60 21.43
C CYS A 55 -6.51 3.66 22.39
N ALA A 56 -7.24 4.78 22.41
CA ALA A 56 -8.41 4.96 23.26
C ALA A 56 -9.52 3.91 22.99
N SER A 57 -9.54 3.34 21.79
CA SER A 57 -10.54 2.35 21.38
C SER A 57 -10.16 0.88 21.67
N ILE A 58 -8.95 0.62 22.17
CA ILE A 58 -8.45 -0.74 22.41
C ILE A 58 -9.01 -1.31 23.71
N ASP A 59 -9.08 -0.51 24.77
CA ASP A 59 -9.50 -0.96 26.11
C ASP A 59 -10.93 -1.51 26.15
N ILE A 60 -11.78 -1.12 25.19
CA ILE A 60 -13.17 -1.54 25.08
C ILE A 60 -13.33 -2.87 24.31
N ARG A 61 -12.38 -3.22 23.42
CA ARG A 61 -12.51 -4.32 22.43
C ARG A 61 -11.42 -5.38 22.50
N SER A 62 -10.54 -5.29 23.49
CA SER A 62 -9.33 -6.10 23.59
C SER A 62 -9.56 -7.62 23.54
N ASN A 63 -10.70 -8.12 24.04
CA ASN A 63 -11.00 -9.56 24.06
C ASN A 63 -11.44 -10.09 22.69
N ASP A 64 -12.12 -9.28 21.87
CA ASP A 64 -12.64 -9.69 20.57
C ASP A 64 -11.66 -9.40 19.43
N GLU A 65 -10.77 -8.41 19.62
CA GLU A 65 -9.86 -7.88 18.59
C GLU A 65 -8.36 -7.90 19.04
N PRO A 66 -7.79 -9.07 19.39
CA PRO A 66 -6.44 -9.17 19.99
C PRO A 66 -5.29 -8.66 19.09
N TRP A 67 -5.51 -8.56 17.77
CA TRP A 67 -4.52 -8.02 16.83
C TRP A 67 -4.33 -6.50 16.97
N ARG A 68 -5.28 -5.78 17.60
CA ARG A 68 -5.20 -4.32 17.77
C ARG A 68 -4.14 -3.93 18.78
N GLU A 69 -4.04 -4.68 19.88
CA GLU A 69 -2.97 -4.52 20.86
C GLU A 69 -1.59 -4.78 20.23
N GLN A 70 -1.46 -5.82 19.41
CA GLN A 70 -0.22 -6.07 18.67
C GLN A 70 0.12 -4.94 17.69
N THR A 71 -0.89 -4.36 17.04
CA THR A 71 -0.70 -3.22 16.14
C THR A 71 -0.26 -1.98 16.89
N LYS A 72 -0.83 -1.71 18.07
CA LYS A 72 -0.37 -0.66 19.00
C LYS A 72 1.09 -0.87 19.38
N TYR A 73 1.44 -2.04 19.91
CA TYR A 73 2.81 -2.36 20.33
C TYR A 73 3.81 -2.18 19.19
N ARG A 74 3.45 -2.64 17.98
CA ARG A 74 4.28 -2.47 16.78
C ARG A 74 4.46 -1.00 16.41
N ALA A 75 3.40 -0.19 16.45
CA ALA A 75 3.48 1.23 16.16
C ALA A 75 4.38 1.96 17.18
N GLU A 76 4.25 1.67 18.47
CA GLU A 76 5.13 2.23 19.51
C GLU A 76 6.59 1.82 19.31
N TRP A 77 6.84 0.56 18.96
CA TRP A 77 8.18 0.06 18.68
C TRP A 77 8.80 0.75 17.45
N LEU A 78 8.02 0.93 16.37
CA LEU A 78 8.44 1.66 15.17
C LEU A 78 8.75 3.13 15.49
N ALA A 79 7.91 3.79 16.28
CA ALA A 79 8.13 5.18 16.71
C ALA A 79 9.42 5.31 17.54
N LYS A 80 9.65 4.41 18.50
CA LYS A 80 10.90 4.36 19.28
C LYS A 80 12.12 4.09 18.40
N ARG A 81 12.00 3.19 17.41
CA ARG A 81 13.06 2.90 16.44
C ARG A 81 13.38 4.12 15.58
N ALA A 82 12.36 4.78 15.03
CA ALA A 82 12.49 6.01 14.26
C ALA A 82 13.14 7.13 15.09
N GLY A 83 12.71 7.35 16.33
CA GLY A 83 13.30 8.34 17.24
C GLY A 83 14.79 8.11 17.49
N ARG A 84 15.23 6.85 17.61
CA ARG A 84 16.67 6.53 17.72
C ARG A 84 17.44 6.87 16.45
N LEU A 85 16.89 6.58 15.27
CA LEU A 85 17.55 6.91 13.99
C LEU A 85 17.62 8.41 13.77
N PHE A 86 16.58 9.15 14.16
CA PHE A 86 16.55 10.61 14.18
C PHE A 86 17.65 11.19 15.06
N ASN A 87 17.76 10.72 16.31
CA ASN A 87 18.77 11.20 17.25
C ASN A 87 20.21 10.87 16.81
N GLN A 88 20.39 9.85 15.97
CA GLN A 88 21.67 9.52 15.34
C GLN A 88 21.99 10.36 14.10
N GLN A 89 21.09 11.28 13.70
CA GLN A 89 21.21 12.11 12.51
C GLN A 89 21.51 11.28 11.25
N ARG A 90 20.85 10.12 11.12
CA ARG A 90 21.03 9.25 9.95
C ARG A 90 20.56 9.97 8.69
N ASN A 91 21.31 9.80 7.61
CA ASN A 91 20.87 10.17 6.28
C ASN A 91 19.81 9.18 5.77
N GLU A 92 19.17 9.51 4.65
CA GLU A 92 18.08 8.73 4.06
C GLU A 92 18.39 7.24 3.92
N ALA A 93 19.56 6.89 3.38
CA ALA A 93 19.98 5.48 3.25
C ALA A 93 20.00 4.74 4.60
N GLY A 94 20.43 5.42 5.67
CA GLY A 94 20.40 4.87 7.03
C GLY A 94 18.98 4.66 7.57
N TRP A 95 18.04 5.57 7.25
CA TRP A 95 16.62 5.38 7.57
C TRP A 95 16.02 4.20 6.83
N ARG A 96 16.31 4.09 5.53
CA ARG A 96 15.83 3.02 4.67
C ARG A 96 16.27 1.66 5.17
N PHE A 97 17.57 1.49 5.36
CA PHE A 97 18.11 0.25 5.91
C PHE A 97 17.57 -0.06 7.32
N GLY A 98 17.47 0.96 8.18
CA GLY A 98 17.19 0.78 9.60
C GLY A 98 15.71 0.73 10.01
N LEU A 99 14.78 1.06 9.10
CA LEU A 99 13.34 1.21 9.41
C LEU A 99 12.41 0.77 8.27
N GLU A 100 12.75 0.97 6.99
CA GLU A 100 11.83 0.73 5.86
C GLU A 100 11.36 -0.73 5.82
N ASN A 101 12.29 -1.68 5.92
CA ASN A 101 11.98 -3.11 5.95
C ASN A 101 11.13 -3.47 7.18
N ASP A 102 11.29 -2.76 8.29
CA ASP A 102 10.48 -3.00 9.48
C ASP A 102 9.05 -2.51 9.27
N VAL A 103 8.84 -1.36 8.65
CA VAL A 103 7.52 -0.81 8.32
C VAL A 103 6.80 -1.73 7.33
N LEU A 104 7.47 -2.06 6.23
CA LEU A 104 6.93 -2.80 5.09
C LEU A 104 6.94 -4.31 5.28
N ARG A 105 7.43 -4.80 6.44
CA ARG A 105 7.54 -6.23 6.74
C ARG A 105 6.24 -7.01 6.51
N ARG A 106 5.08 -6.39 6.69
CA ARG A 106 3.77 -7.03 6.48
C ARG A 106 3.54 -7.52 5.04
N PHE A 107 4.24 -6.96 4.05
CA PHE A 107 4.16 -7.41 2.66
C PHE A 107 4.96 -8.68 2.39
N SER A 108 5.94 -9.01 3.25
CA SER A 108 6.88 -10.11 3.03
C SER A 108 6.58 -11.36 3.88
N VAL A 109 5.49 -11.37 4.64
CA VAL A 109 5.24 -12.36 5.69
C VAL A 109 3.87 -13.00 5.56
N GLU A 110 3.78 -14.28 5.94
CA GLU A 110 2.50 -14.99 5.96
C GLU A 110 1.53 -14.39 6.99
N VAL A 111 0.26 -14.28 6.61
CA VAL A 111 -0.80 -13.68 7.43
C VAL A 111 -1.68 -14.74 8.12
N ALA A 112 -1.54 -16.01 7.73
CA ALA A 112 -2.11 -17.18 8.39
C ALA A 112 -1.12 -17.87 9.33
N CYS A 113 -1.59 -18.34 10.48
CA CYS A 113 -0.78 -19.17 11.37
C CYS A 113 -0.43 -20.50 10.69
N PRO A 114 0.85 -20.94 10.68
CA PRO A 114 1.23 -22.21 10.07
C PRO A 114 0.57 -23.42 10.75
N LYS A 115 0.29 -23.33 12.07
CA LYS A 115 -0.32 -24.41 12.86
C LYS A 115 -1.84 -24.52 12.66
N CYS A 116 -2.59 -23.43 12.86
CA CYS A 116 -4.05 -23.46 12.85
C CYS A 116 -4.70 -22.80 11.63
N ARG A 117 -3.91 -22.20 10.73
CA ARG A 117 -4.34 -21.44 9.54
C ARG A 117 -5.28 -20.25 9.81
N ALA A 118 -5.62 -19.98 11.07
CA ALA A 118 -6.31 -18.77 11.50
C ALA A 118 -5.43 -17.53 11.28
N ARG A 119 -6.03 -16.34 11.24
CA ARG A 119 -5.30 -15.12 10.93
C ARG A 119 -4.47 -14.65 12.12
N ILE A 120 -3.20 -14.33 11.87
CA ILE A 120 -2.28 -13.78 12.88
C ILE A 120 -2.64 -12.32 13.17
N TRP A 121 -3.02 -11.57 12.12
CA TRP A 121 -3.48 -10.19 12.21
C TRP A 121 -4.65 -9.94 11.25
N ARG A 122 -5.38 -8.85 11.48
CA ARG A 122 -6.45 -8.36 10.60
C ARG A 122 -6.26 -6.87 10.33
N SER A 123 -6.60 -6.43 9.12
CA SER A 123 -6.59 -5.00 8.80
C SER A 123 -7.77 -4.31 9.47
N GLU A 124 -7.52 -3.14 10.06
CA GLU A 124 -8.59 -2.26 10.59
C GLU A 124 -9.47 -1.71 9.46
N ILE A 125 -8.86 -1.48 8.30
CA ILE A 125 -9.52 -0.98 7.10
C ILE A 125 -9.28 -2.03 6.01
N GLU A 126 -10.29 -2.83 5.73
CA GLU A 126 -10.25 -3.86 4.67
C GLU A 126 -10.62 -3.23 3.32
N ALA A 127 -10.00 -3.69 2.23
CA ALA A 127 -10.28 -3.18 0.88
C ALA A 127 -11.78 -3.32 0.53
N CYS A 128 -12.38 -2.28 -0.03
CA CYS A 128 -13.76 -2.31 -0.48
C CYS A 128 -13.87 -2.93 -1.87
N ILE A 129 -14.90 -3.75 -2.08
CA ILE A 129 -15.36 -4.11 -3.43
C ILE A 129 -16.57 -3.21 -3.71
N ASN A 130 -16.54 -2.54 -4.86
CA ASN A 130 -17.61 -1.61 -5.24
C ASN A 130 -18.75 -2.31 -5.97
N GLU A 131 -18.53 -3.52 -6.47
CA GLU A 131 -19.51 -4.34 -7.18
C GLU A 131 -20.23 -5.31 -6.24
N LEU A 132 -21.53 -5.45 -6.42
CA LEU A 132 -22.38 -6.41 -5.71
C LEU A 132 -22.50 -7.68 -6.57
N ASP A 133 -21.42 -8.44 -6.63
CA ASP A 133 -21.39 -9.72 -7.31
C ASP A 133 -21.32 -10.89 -6.31
N GLU A 134 -21.45 -12.11 -6.83
CA GLU A 134 -21.33 -13.34 -6.02
C GLU A 134 -19.96 -13.43 -5.35
N VAL A 135 -18.92 -12.87 -5.98
CA VAL A 135 -17.54 -12.82 -5.45
C VAL A 135 -17.47 -11.91 -4.22
N ALA A 136 -18.10 -10.74 -4.26
CA ALA A 136 -18.18 -9.81 -3.14
C ALA A 136 -18.89 -10.45 -1.95
N THR A 137 -20.02 -11.13 -2.21
CA THR A 137 -20.78 -11.84 -1.16
C THR A 137 -19.94 -12.96 -0.53
N ASN A 138 -19.29 -13.79 -1.35
CA ASN A 138 -18.38 -14.83 -0.88
C ASN A 138 -17.23 -14.25 -0.05
N LEU A 139 -16.66 -13.12 -0.49
CA LEU A 139 -15.58 -12.46 0.24
C LEU A 139 -16.06 -11.93 1.60
N GLU A 140 -17.24 -11.34 1.67
CA GLU A 140 -17.84 -10.87 2.91
C GLU A 140 -18.09 -12.02 3.89
N ASP A 141 -18.62 -13.13 3.42
CA ASP A 141 -18.82 -14.32 4.25
C ASP A 141 -17.50 -14.88 4.75
N ARG A 142 -16.48 -14.94 3.88
CA ARG A 142 -15.12 -15.30 4.29
C ARG A 142 -14.57 -14.32 5.31
N ARG A 143 -14.81 -13.01 5.19
CA ARG A 143 -14.37 -11.99 6.15
C ARG A 143 -15.04 -12.18 7.51
N LYS A 144 -16.36 -12.40 7.54
CA LYS A 144 -17.12 -12.65 8.77
C LYS A 144 -16.66 -13.91 9.50
N ASN A 145 -16.30 -14.95 8.75
CA ASN A 145 -15.87 -16.24 9.30
C ASN A 145 -14.37 -16.31 9.64
N ARG A 146 -13.58 -15.24 9.41
CA ARG A 146 -12.16 -15.22 9.78
C ARG A 146 -12.01 -15.27 11.29
N LYS A 147 -11.39 -16.33 11.79
CA LYS A 147 -11.00 -16.44 13.20
C LYS A 147 -9.60 -15.90 13.41
N SER A 148 -9.40 -15.22 14.55
CA SER A 148 -8.07 -14.86 15.04
C SER A 148 -7.34 -16.12 15.53
N CYS A 149 -6.02 -16.13 15.37
CA CYS A 149 -5.18 -17.18 15.91
C CYS A 149 -5.09 -17.07 17.44
N THR A 150 -5.36 -18.17 18.14
CA THR A 150 -5.27 -18.29 19.61
C THR A 150 -4.14 -19.20 20.09
N CYS A 151 -3.29 -19.72 19.19
CA CYS A 151 -2.14 -20.55 19.57
C CYS A 151 -1.22 -19.79 20.54
N ALA A 152 -0.51 -20.43 21.46
CA ALA A 152 0.43 -19.71 22.33
C ALA A 152 1.59 -19.11 21.48
N PRO A 153 2.18 -17.96 21.84
CA PRO A 153 3.36 -17.43 21.14
C PRO A 153 4.52 -18.43 21.05
N ASN A 154 4.70 -19.31 22.05
CA ASN A 154 5.72 -20.38 21.98
C ASN A 154 5.35 -21.52 21.03
N ASP A 155 4.04 -21.75 20.80
CA ASP A 155 3.49 -22.61 19.75
C ASP A 155 3.41 -21.91 18.38
N ARG A 156 3.78 -20.64 18.38
CA ARG A 156 4.14 -19.82 17.23
C ARG A 156 5.63 -19.47 17.36
N PRO A 157 6.58 -20.44 17.41
CA PRO A 157 8.01 -20.10 17.44
C PRO A 157 8.39 -19.11 16.31
N GLN A 158 7.56 -19.09 15.27
CA GLN A 158 7.53 -18.22 14.11
C GLN A 158 6.52 -17.05 14.17
N ASP A 159 6.20 -16.50 15.34
CA ASP A 159 5.65 -15.14 15.49
C ASP A 159 6.64 -14.07 14.97
N TYR A 160 7.89 -14.48 14.74
CA TYR A 160 8.77 -13.86 13.76
C TYR A 160 8.54 -14.46 12.38
N TYR A 161 7.46 -14.03 11.73
CA TYR A 161 7.47 -13.66 10.32
C TYR A 161 8.24 -14.62 9.39
N GLU A 162 7.73 -15.84 9.18
CA GLU A 162 8.17 -16.68 8.06
C GLU A 162 8.00 -15.90 6.76
N ILE A 163 9.05 -15.89 5.92
CA ILE A 163 8.92 -15.55 4.50
C ILE A 163 7.86 -16.50 3.97
N GLY A 164 6.70 -15.96 3.57
CA GLY A 164 5.54 -16.77 3.24
C GLY A 164 5.92 -17.85 2.23
N THR A 165 5.40 -19.06 2.40
CA THR A 165 5.64 -20.17 1.45
C THR A 165 5.09 -19.89 0.06
N ASN A 166 4.17 -18.93 -0.05
CA ASN A 166 3.74 -18.28 -1.29
C ASN A 166 3.66 -16.76 -1.05
N PRO A 167 4.74 -16.00 -1.26
CA PRO A 167 4.68 -14.56 -1.13
C PRO A 167 3.69 -14.02 -2.17
N LEU A 168 2.69 -13.27 -1.71
CA LEU A 168 1.71 -12.62 -2.61
C LEU A 168 2.31 -11.36 -3.24
N PHE A 169 3.19 -10.69 -2.49
CA PHE A 169 3.85 -9.48 -2.90
C PHE A 169 5.34 -9.73 -3.08
N ASP A 170 5.90 -9.03 -4.06
CA ASP A 170 7.33 -8.96 -4.32
C ASP A 170 7.70 -7.48 -4.55
N ASP A 171 8.99 -7.16 -4.44
CA ASP A 171 9.48 -5.78 -4.52
C ASP A 171 10.68 -5.60 -5.43
N ARG A 172 10.83 -4.39 -5.97
CA ARG A 172 11.98 -3.93 -6.74
C ARG A 172 12.53 -2.66 -6.11
N THR A 173 13.80 -2.68 -5.75
CA THR A 173 14.50 -1.53 -5.15
C THR A 173 15.36 -0.88 -6.22
N GLN A 174 15.21 0.43 -6.43
CA GLN A 174 16.00 1.20 -7.40
C GLN A 174 15.96 0.63 -8.83
N GLU A 175 14.83 0.06 -9.25
CA GLU A 175 14.67 -0.43 -10.61
C GLU A 175 14.10 0.66 -11.53
N VAL A 176 14.66 0.75 -12.73
CA VAL A 176 14.27 1.77 -13.71
C VAL A 176 12.90 1.46 -14.30
N ILE A 177 12.01 2.45 -14.27
CA ILE A 177 10.71 2.40 -14.95
C ILE A 177 10.91 2.58 -16.45
N ILE A 178 10.28 1.69 -17.22
CA ILE A 178 10.15 1.72 -18.66
C ILE A 178 8.76 2.24 -19.01
N HIS A 179 8.73 3.47 -19.50
CA HIS A 179 7.50 4.06 -20.02
C HIS A 179 7.10 3.44 -21.36
N ASP A 180 5.86 3.70 -21.80
CA ASP A 180 5.42 3.38 -23.16
C ASP A 180 6.28 4.11 -24.21
N ALA A 181 6.41 3.53 -25.42
CA ALA A 181 7.22 4.08 -26.50
C ALA A 181 6.88 5.53 -26.86
N LEU A 182 5.61 5.94 -26.73
CA LEU A 182 5.15 7.30 -27.00
C LEU A 182 5.54 8.29 -25.88
N LEU A 183 5.69 7.80 -24.65
CA LEU A 183 5.98 8.60 -23.46
C LEU A 183 7.47 8.63 -23.11
N ARG A 184 8.25 7.59 -23.47
CA ARG A 184 9.71 7.52 -23.24
C ARG A 184 10.48 8.77 -23.67
N PRO A 185 10.20 9.43 -24.82
CA PRO A 185 10.94 10.63 -25.22
C PRO A 185 10.56 11.88 -24.43
N GLN A 186 9.42 11.86 -23.74
CA GLN A 186 8.81 13.03 -23.11
C GLN A 186 8.97 13.01 -21.58
N LEU A 187 9.17 11.83 -20.99
CA LEU A 187 9.31 11.63 -19.56
C LEU A 187 10.78 11.43 -19.15
N PRO A 188 11.20 11.98 -18.00
CA PRO A 188 12.52 11.70 -17.47
C PRO A 188 12.64 10.23 -17.07
N LYS A 189 13.85 9.70 -17.08
CA LYS A 189 14.14 8.38 -16.52
C LYS A 189 13.78 8.38 -15.03
N GLN A 190 12.91 7.46 -14.61
CA GLN A 190 12.51 7.28 -13.22
C GLN A 190 13.10 5.99 -12.66
N GLU A 191 13.56 6.05 -11.41
CA GLU A 191 14.11 4.92 -10.67
C GLU A 191 13.57 5.02 -9.25
N PRO A 192 12.35 4.51 -9.00
CA PRO A 192 11.75 4.58 -7.69
C PRO A 192 12.60 3.85 -6.66
N ASP A 193 12.62 4.39 -5.46
CA ASP A 193 13.34 3.86 -4.34
C ASP A 193 12.97 2.40 -4.06
N ARG A 194 11.67 2.11 -4.03
CA ARG A 194 11.14 0.76 -3.92
C ARG A 194 9.74 0.70 -4.52
N VAL A 195 9.42 -0.38 -5.22
CA VAL A 195 8.10 -0.66 -5.79
C VAL A 195 7.64 -2.01 -5.27
N TYR A 196 6.44 -2.09 -4.70
CA TYR A 196 5.78 -3.35 -4.37
C TYR A 196 4.73 -3.66 -5.43
N GLY A 197 4.63 -4.94 -5.81
CA GLY A 197 3.61 -5.43 -6.72
C GLY A 197 3.16 -6.84 -6.36
N LEU A 198 2.08 -7.29 -6.99
CA LEU A 198 1.64 -8.67 -6.89
C LEU A 198 2.56 -9.57 -7.72
N GLN A 199 3.00 -10.67 -7.11
CA GLN A 199 3.74 -11.72 -7.80
C GLN A 199 2.78 -12.72 -8.46
N GLU A 200 3.17 -13.26 -9.61
CA GLU A 200 2.46 -14.35 -10.27
C GLU A 200 2.64 -15.69 -9.53
N THR A 201 1.81 -15.91 -8.50
CA THR A 201 1.69 -17.24 -7.88
C THR A 201 1.03 -18.23 -8.84
N ASN A 202 1.27 -19.54 -8.66
CA ASN A 202 0.62 -20.61 -9.46
C ASN A 202 -0.92 -20.49 -9.54
N ASN A 203 -1.56 -20.00 -8.47
CA ASN A 203 -3.00 -19.78 -8.47
C ASN A 203 -3.38 -18.55 -9.29
N PHE A 204 -2.58 -17.49 -9.19
CA PHE A 204 -2.79 -16.27 -9.96
C PHE A 204 -2.54 -16.50 -11.45
N GLU A 205 -1.51 -17.28 -11.80
CA GLU A 205 -1.26 -17.72 -13.18
C GLU A 205 -2.50 -18.40 -13.79
N LYS A 206 -3.13 -19.34 -13.06
CA LYS A 206 -4.36 -20.00 -13.52
C LYS A 206 -5.51 -19.03 -13.73
N LEU A 207 -5.68 -18.07 -12.82
CA LEU A 207 -6.72 -17.04 -12.96
C LEU A 207 -6.47 -16.17 -14.19
N LEU A 208 -5.22 -15.79 -14.44
CA LEU A 208 -4.84 -14.92 -15.55
C LEU A 208 -4.95 -15.60 -16.91
N SER A 209 -4.85 -16.92 -16.95
CA SER A 209 -5.06 -17.72 -18.15
C SER A 209 -6.54 -17.90 -18.50
N ASN A 210 -7.48 -17.41 -17.68
CA ASN A 210 -8.89 -17.47 -18.02
C ASN A 210 -9.24 -16.47 -19.15
N PRO A 211 -10.12 -16.85 -20.08
CA PRO A 211 -10.62 -15.94 -21.09
C PRO A 211 -11.46 -14.83 -20.45
N VAL A 212 -11.40 -13.64 -21.04
CA VAL A 212 -12.22 -12.51 -20.63
C VAL A 212 -13.68 -12.83 -20.95
N PRO A 213 -14.63 -12.59 -20.03
CA PRO A 213 -16.05 -12.72 -20.34
C PRO A 213 -16.41 -11.87 -21.56
N GLY A 214 -17.08 -12.45 -22.56
CA GLY A 214 -17.32 -11.84 -23.88
C GLY A 214 -18.09 -10.52 -23.93
N ALA A 215 -18.42 -9.92 -22.78
CA ALA A 215 -18.94 -8.56 -22.68
C ALA A 215 -17.84 -7.46 -22.72
N LEU A 216 -16.57 -7.83 -22.54
CA LEU A 216 -15.43 -6.89 -22.45
C LEU A 216 -14.39 -7.07 -23.58
N ALA A 217 -14.58 -8.03 -24.48
CA ALA A 217 -13.62 -8.34 -25.52
C ALA A 217 -14.28 -8.36 -26.90
N ASP A 218 -13.73 -7.60 -27.84
CA ASP A 218 -14.08 -7.65 -29.26
C ASP A 218 -13.60 -8.97 -29.92
N ASP A 219 -12.74 -9.73 -29.24
CA ASP A 219 -12.13 -10.98 -29.70
C ASP A 219 -12.21 -12.06 -28.60
N ALA A 220 -12.63 -13.27 -28.97
CA ALA A 220 -12.98 -14.34 -28.03
C ALA A 220 -11.78 -15.00 -27.33
N ASP A 221 -10.56 -14.69 -27.78
CA ASP A 221 -9.31 -15.30 -27.28
C ASP A 221 -8.51 -14.38 -26.31
N VAL A 222 -8.99 -13.17 -26.02
CA VAL A 222 -8.28 -12.28 -25.08
C VAL A 222 -8.32 -12.87 -23.68
N THR A 223 -7.16 -13.01 -23.06
CA THR A 223 -7.02 -13.53 -21.69
C THR A 223 -6.96 -12.40 -20.67
N LEU A 224 -7.35 -12.66 -19.42
CA LEU A 224 -7.18 -11.70 -18.32
C LEU A 224 -5.72 -11.26 -18.16
N ARG A 225 -4.77 -12.13 -18.52
CA ARG A 225 -3.34 -11.82 -18.58
C ARG A 225 -3.03 -10.63 -19.48
N GLU A 226 -3.70 -10.49 -20.61
CA GLU A 226 -3.47 -9.41 -21.58
C GLU A 226 -4.07 -8.09 -21.12
N LEU A 227 -5.22 -8.14 -20.43
CA LEU A 227 -5.85 -6.94 -19.86
C LEU A 227 -5.11 -6.37 -18.64
N VAL A 228 -4.55 -7.24 -17.78
CA VAL A 228 -3.94 -6.86 -16.50
C VAL A 228 -2.42 -6.60 -16.64
N ARG A 229 -1.87 -6.65 -17.86
CA ARG A 229 -0.45 -6.39 -18.13
C ARG A 229 -0.15 -4.88 -18.02
N SER A 230 0.14 -4.44 -16.80
CA SER A 230 0.93 -3.23 -16.57
C SER A 230 2.12 -3.58 -15.69
N CYS A 231 3.22 -4.01 -16.33
CA CYS A 231 4.52 -4.15 -15.68
C CYS A 231 5.42 -3.05 -16.25
N PRO A 232 5.81 -2.05 -15.45
CA PRO A 232 6.65 -0.94 -15.93
C PRO A 232 8.14 -1.33 -16.03
N PHE A 233 8.51 -2.61 -15.94
CA PHE A 233 9.89 -3.07 -15.91
C PHE A 233 10.29 -3.78 -17.22
N LYS A 234 11.57 -4.18 -17.33
CA LYS A 234 12.09 -4.83 -18.54
C LYS A 234 11.37 -6.15 -18.85
N ASP A 235 11.08 -6.33 -20.13
CA ASP A 235 10.62 -7.62 -20.66
C ASP A 235 11.64 -8.72 -20.37
N GLY A 236 11.16 -9.89 -19.95
CA GLY A 236 11.98 -11.05 -19.59
C GLY A 236 12.35 -11.17 -18.10
N VAL A 237 11.95 -10.19 -17.28
CA VAL A 237 11.98 -10.30 -15.80
C VAL A 237 10.60 -10.76 -15.32
N GLU A 238 10.54 -11.49 -14.19
CA GLU A 238 9.28 -11.89 -13.58
C GLU A 238 8.42 -10.64 -13.29
N PRO A 239 7.20 -10.55 -13.87
CA PRO A 239 6.43 -9.31 -13.86
C PRO A 239 5.89 -9.01 -12.47
N LEU A 240 6.16 -7.80 -11.98
CA LEU A 240 5.39 -7.23 -10.86
C LEU A 240 4.12 -6.62 -11.40
N ARG A 241 2.98 -7.15 -10.96
CA ARG A 241 1.69 -6.60 -11.34
C ARG A 241 1.30 -5.48 -10.40
N ILE A 242 1.19 -4.30 -10.96
CA ILE A 242 0.59 -3.14 -10.33
C ILE A 242 -0.80 -3.04 -10.94
N GLU A 243 -1.84 -3.01 -10.12
CA GLU A 243 -3.18 -2.72 -10.63
C GLU A 243 -3.19 -1.27 -11.14
N ALA A 244 -2.97 -1.09 -12.45
CA ALA A 244 -3.47 0.06 -13.16
C ALA A 244 -4.88 -0.31 -13.63
N MET A 245 -5.88 0.38 -13.09
CA MET A 245 -7.29 0.21 -13.48
C MET A 245 -7.40 0.36 -15.00
N PRO A 246 -7.87 -0.66 -15.73
CA PRO A 246 -8.04 -0.56 -17.18
C PRO A 246 -9.34 0.18 -17.50
N GLY A 247 -9.27 1.12 -18.45
CA GLY A 247 -10.40 1.63 -19.22
C GLY A 247 -11.31 2.62 -18.49
N GLU A 248 -11.23 3.88 -18.92
CA GLU A 248 -11.92 5.06 -18.38
C GLU A 248 -11.37 5.52 -17.02
N TYR A 249 -10.78 6.72 -16.98
CA TYR A 249 -10.05 7.32 -15.85
C TYR A 249 -8.57 6.95 -15.72
N MET A 250 -7.79 7.37 -16.73
CA MET A 250 -6.37 7.72 -16.59
C MET A 250 -6.13 8.95 -15.68
N ASP A 251 -6.90 9.11 -14.60
CA ASP A 251 -6.87 10.31 -13.73
C ASP A 251 -6.49 10.03 -12.27
N VAL A 252 -6.20 8.78 -11.86
CA VAL A 252 -5.93 8.47 -10.45
C VAL A 252 -4.76 7.50 -10.25
N VAL A 253 -3.57 7.85 -10.76
CA VAL A 253 -2.32 7.24 -10.26
C VAL A 253 -1.31 8.34 -9.99
N SER A 254 -1.57 9.10 -8.92
CA SER A 254 -0.63 10.13 -8.41
C SER A 254 -0.90 10.45 -6.93
N GLN A 255 -1.09 9.44 -6.06
CA GLN A 255 -1.19 9.70 -4.61
C GLN A 255 -0.44 8.75 -3.68
N ILE A 256 0.39 7.82 -4.18
CA ILE A 256 1.25 6.98 -3.30
C ILE A 256 2.73 7.38 -3.40
N ALA A 257 2.99 8.68 -3.44
CA ALA A 257 4.33 9.23 -3.24
C ALA A 257 4.23 10.62 -2.63
N ASN A 258 3.78 10.69 -1.38
CA ASN A 258 3.98 11.86 -0.55
C ASN A 258 4.68 11.43 0.75
N PRO A 259 6.01 11.21 0.73
CA PRO A 259 6.77 11.04 1.95
C PRO A 259 7.15 12.44 2.42
N LEU A 260 6.23 13.19 3.06
CA LEU A 260 6.52 14.41 3.83
C LEU A 260 5.20 14.95 4.42
N ASN A 261 4.70 14.30 5.47
CA ASN A 261 4.00 14.96 6.58
C ASN A 261 3.83 13.99 7.75
N MET A 262 4.93 13.42 8.24
CA MET A 262 5.01 13.12 9.67
C MET A 262 5.54 14.38 10.34
N CYS A 263 4.65 15.34 10.59
CA CYS A 263 4.91 16.37 11.59
C CYS A 263 4.99 15.65 12.93
N VAL A 264 6.22 15.35 13.36
CA VAL A 264 6.52 15.04 14.75
C VAL A 264 6.35 16.35 15.51
N SER A 265 5.18 16.56 16.10
CA SER A 265 5.01 17.58 17.12
C SER A 265 5.95 17.24 18.29
N PRO A 266 6.87 18.13 18.68
CA PRO A 266 7.71 17.90 19.84
C PRO A 266 6.84 17.85 21.11
N PRO A 267 7.18 17.00 22.11
CA PRO A 267 6.46 16.98 23.37
C PRO A 267 6.62 18.32 24.07
N ASN A 268 5.49 18.92 24.45
CA ASN A 268 5.41 20.07 25.35
C ASN A 268 6.19 19.78 26.63
N LEU A 269 7.41 20.33 26.71
CA LEU A 269 8.11 20.48 27.97
C LEU A 269 7.43 21.61 28.74
N PHE A 270 6.74 21.22 29.81
CA PHE A 270 6.28 22.09 30.88
C PHE A 270 7.44 22.99 31.35
N TYR A 271 7.39 24.28 31.02
CA TYR A 271 8.08 25.31 31.79
C TYR A 271 7.06 25.92 32.75
N HIS A 272 7.12 25.49 34.01
CA HIS A 272 6.52 26.24 35.11
C HIS A 272 7.26 27.56 35.25
N GLY A 273 6.64 28.64 34.81
CA GLY A 273 6.98 29.99 35.24
C GLY A 273 6.58 30.15 36.70
N ILE A 274 7.56 30.22 37.59
CA ILE A 274 7.39 30.74 38.94
C ILE A 274 7.34 32.26 38.83
N SER A 275 6.17 32.81 39.11
CA SER A 275 5.97 34.23 39.38
C SER A 275 6.21 34.49 40.88
N SER A 276 7.24 35.27 41.19
CA SER A 276 7.36 36.30 42.26
C SER A 276 8.82 36.46 42.65
#